data_AF-A0A0N5CFQ6-F1
#
_entry.id   AF-A0A0N5CFQ6-F1
#
_cell.length_a   1.000
_cell.length_b   1.000
_cell.length_c   1.000
_cell.angle_alpha   90.00
_cell.angle_beta   90.00
_cell.angle_gamma   90.00
#
_symmetry.space_group_name_H-M   'P 1'
#
loop_
_entity.id
_entity.type
_entity.pdbx_description
1 polymer ?
#
loop_
_entity_poly.entity_id
_entity_poly.type
_entity_poly.pdbx_seq_one_letter_code
_entity_poly.pdbx_strand_id
1 'polypeptide(L)'
;MKHYLAALLLVSVVAISMAMVMHDAKNLLCSPCKFIFKEVAKELPEADKITEEALKVAIDVVCKRFLGGIPLAKDVCEKLGDDAVGELYKFILKEGKKINPDSICKHLDMC
;
A
#
# COMPACT_ATOMS: atom_id res chain seq x y z
N MET A 1 7.23 11.17 -49.00
CA MET A 1 7.01 12.07 -47.84
C MET A 1 5.83 11.67 -46.95
N LYS A 2 4.64 11.37 -47.49
CA LYS A 2 3.42 11.08 -46.68
C LYS A 2 3.53 9.86 -45.75
N HIS A 3 4.22 8.79 -46.17
CA HIS A 3 4.42 7.58 -45.36
C HIS A 3 5.40 7.77 -44.19
N TYR A 4 6.38 8.65 -44.33
CA TYR A 4 7.36 8.95 -43.27
C TYR A 4 6.74 9.79 -42.15
N LEU A 5 5.83 10.72 -42.50
CA LEU A 5 5.06 11.49 -41.51
C LEU A 5 4.12 10.60 -40.69
N ALA A 6 3.46 9.63 -41.32
CA ALA A 6 2.58 8.69 -40.64
C ALA A 6 3.35 7.77 -39.68
N ALA A 7 4.54 7.31 -40.08
CA ALA A 7 5.41 6.51 -39.22
C ALA A 7 5.93 7.31 -38.01
N LEU A 8 6.33 8.58 -38.21
CA LEU A 8 6.77 9.47 -37.13
C LEU A 8 5.65 9.76 -36.11
N LEU A 9 4.42 9.98 -36.58
CA LEU A 9 3.26 10.17 -35.70
C LEU A 9 2.97 8.91 -34.88
N LEU A 10 3.01 7.73 -35.49
CA LEU A 10 2.78 6.46 -34.77
C LEU A 10 3.84 6.22 -33.68
N VAL A 11 5.12 6.48 -33.97
CA VAL A 11 6.20 6.35 -32.98
C VAL A 11 6.01 7.33 -31.81
N SER A 12 5.60 8.57 -32.09
CA SER A 12 5.33 9.57 -31.04
C SER A 12 4.16 9.17 -30.14
N VAL A 13 3.09 8.59 -30.69
CA VAL A 13 1.93 8.14 -29.91
C VAL A 13 2.32 6.99 -28.99
N VAL A 14 3.08 6.01 -29.48
CA VAL A 14 3.52 4.86 -28.67
C VAL A 14 4.42 5.31 -27.51
N ALA A 15 5.34 6.24 -27.75
CA ALA A 15 6.22 6.78 -26.70
C ALA A 15 5.44 7.54 -25.61
N ILE A 16 4.43 8.33 -26.00
CA ILE A 16 3.57 9.06 -25.05
C ILE A 16 2.70 8.09 -24.23
N SER A 17 2.17 7.04 -24.85
CA SER A 17 1.39 6.01 -24.16
C SER A 17 2.22 5.27 -23.10
N MET A 18 3.49 4.94 -23.38
CA MET A 18 4.37 4.26 -22.43
C MET A 18 4.74 5.15 -21.23
N ALA A 19 4.93 6.46 -21.46
CA ALA A 19 5.24 7.40 -20.38
C ALA A 19 4.10 7.55 -19.36
N MET A 20 2.84 7.44 -19.80
CA MET A 20 1.67 7.51 -18.90
C MET A 20 1.50 6.23 -18.05
N VAL A 21 1.96 5.06 -18.51
CA VAL A 21 1.82 3.79 -17.78
C VAL A 21 2.87 3.61 -16.69
N MET A 22 4.05 4.21 -16.82
CA MET A 22 5.14 4.03 -15.85
C MET A 22 5.02 4.88 -14.57
N HIS A 23 4.21 5.95 -14.56
CA HIS A 23 4.12 6.83 -13.39
C HIS A 23 3.20 6.29 -12.27
N ASP A 24 2.19 5.48 -12.62
CA ASP A 24 1.22 4.96 -11.63
C ASP A 24 1.70 3.70 -10.89
N ALA A 25 2.65 2.95 -11.45
CA ALA A 25 3.07 1.66 -10.88
C ALA A 25 3.66 1.77 -9.45
N LYS A 26 4.31 2.89 -9.13
CA LYS A 26 4.99 3.06 -7.82
C LYS A 26 4.05 3.20 -6.62
N ASN A 27 2.76 3.51 -6.83
CA ASN A 27 1.82 3.77 -5.75
C ASN A 27 0.51 2.95 -5.86
N LEU A 28 0.49 1.89 -6.67
CA LEU A 28 -0.70 1.04 -6.82
C LEU A 28 -1.18 0.44 -5.50
N LEU A 29 -0.25 0.22 -4.56
CA LEU A 29 -0.54 -0.31 -3.23
C LEU A 29 -0.95 0.78 -2.24
N CYS A 30 -0.87 2.07 -2.59
CA CYS A 30 -1.08 3.15 -1.63
C CYS A 30 -2.52 3.18 -1.11
N SER A 31 -3.50 3.10 -2.03
CA SER A 31 -4.91 3.07 -1.65
C SER A 31 -5.30 1.78 -0.90
N PRO A 32 -4.96 0.58 -1.39
CA PRO A 32 -5.15 -0.68 -0.64
C PRO A 32 -4.49 -0.67 0.74
N CYS A 33 -3.25 -0.19 0.86
CA CYS A 33 -2.53 -0.09 2.13
C CYS A 33 -3.29 0.82 3.11
N LYS A 34 -3.67 2.02 2.66
CA LYS A 34 -4.42 2.95 3.52
C LYS A 34 -5.75 2.36 3.95
N PHE A 35 -6.42 1.61 3.08
CA PHE A 35 -7.63 0.89 3.45
C PHE A 35 -7.37 -0.12 4.56
N ILE A 36 -6.39 -1.01 4.38
CA ILE A 36 -6.04 -2.04 5.37
C ILE A 36 -5.75 -1.39 6.73
N PHE A 37 -4.91 -0.35 6.77
CA PHE A 37 -4.57 0.30 8.04
C PHE A 37 -5.71 1.14 8.64
N LYS A 38 -6.67 1.62 7.84
CA LYS A 38 -7.92 2.19 8.39
C LYS A 38 -8.74 1.13 9.12
N GLU A 39 -8.80 -0.09 8.59
CA GLU A 39 -9.52 -1.18 9.24
C GLU A 39 -8.76 -1.69 10.47
N VAL A 40 -7.43 -1.80 10.41
CA VAL A 40 -6.60 -2.16 11.58
C VAL A 40 -6.77 -1.14 12.72
N ALA A 41 -6.83 0.16 12.41
CA ALA A 41 -7.10 1.20 13.40
C ALA A 41 -8.48 1.06 14.08
N LYS A 42 -9.47 0.45 13.41
CA LYS A 42 -10.78 0.16 14.01
C LYS A 42 -10.74 -1.04 14.94
N GLU A 43 -9.90 -2.03 14.65
CA GLU A 43 -9.69 -3.20 15.52
C GLU A 43 -8.85 -2.83 16.77
N LEU A 44 -8.03 -1.78 16.69
CA LEU A 44 -7.19 -1.27 17.79
C LEU A 44 -7.45 0.23 18.08
N PRO A 45 -8.63 0.59 18.63
CA PRO A 45 -9.01 1.98 18.84
C PRO A 45 -8.27 2.64 20.03
N GLU A 46 -7.74 1.84 20.94
CA GLU A 46 -7.10 2.28 22.19
C GLU A 46 -5.57 2.21 22.05
N ALA A 47 -4.92 3.38 22.01
CA ALA A 47 -3.49 3.51 21.79
C ALA A 47 -2.61 2.79 22.84
N ASP A 48 -3.10 2.68 24.07
CA ASP A 48 -2.45 1.99 25.19
C ASP A 48 -2.48 0.46 25.05
N LYS A 49 -3.43 -0.08 24.27
CA LYS A 49 -3.56 -1.52 23.99
C LYS A 49 -2.74 -2.00 22.78
N ILE A 50 -2.04 -1.10 22.08
CA ILE A 50 -1.20 -1.47 20.94
C ILE A 50 0.09 -2.13 21.48
N THR A 51 0.10 -3.46 21.43
CA THR A 51 1.31 -4.30 21.55
C THR A 51 1.68 -4.88 20.17
N GLU A 52 2.87 -5.46 20.05
CA GLU A 52 3.29 -6.12 18.81
C GLU A 52 2.36 -7.28 18.45
N GLU A 53 1.97 -8.09 19.44
CA GLU A 53 1.06 -9.21 19.27
C GLU A 53 -0.35 -8.73 18.90
N ALA A 54 -0.85 -7.69 19.55
CA ALA A 54 -2.16 -7.12 19.24
C ALA A 54 -2.18 -6.54 17.82
N LEU A 55 -1.11 -5.86 17.39
CA LEU A 55 -0.96 -5.36 16.03
C LEU A 55 -0.93 -6.51 15.01
N LYS A 56 -0.16 -7.56 15.28
CA LYS A 56 -0.09 -8.75 14.43
C LYS A 56 -1.45 -9.41 14.26
N VAL A 57 -2.17 -9.62 15.37
CA VAL A 57 -3.53 -10.20 15.35
C VAL A 57 -4.49 -9.32 14.57
N ALA A 58 -4.48 -8.00 14.78
CA ALA A 58 -5.35 -7.08 14.07
C ALA A 58 -5.08 -7.07 12.55
N ILE A 59 -3.81 -7.05 12.14
CA ILE A 59 -3.42 -7.15 10.73
C ILE A 59 -3.92 -8.47 10.13
N ASP A 60 -3.71 -9.60 10.81
CA ASP A 60 -4.14 -10.92 10.32
C ASP A 60 -5.67 -10.99 10.16
N VAL A 61 -6.44 -10.49 11.14
CA VAL A 61 -7.90 -10.42 11.08
C VAL A 61 -8.37 -9.59 9.88
N VAL A 62 -7.81 -8.39 9.70
CA VAL A 62 -8.17 -7.50 8.60
C VAL A 62 -7.78 -8.12 7.26
N CYS A 63 -6.57 -8.65 7.14
CA CYS A 63 -6.11 -9.32 5.93
C CYS A 63 -7.04 -10.48 5.55
N LYS A 64 -7.34 -11.39 6.47
CA LYS A 64 -8.30 -12.48 6.23
C LYS A 64 -9.68 -12.00 5.80
N ARG A 65 -10.17 -10.90 6.38
CA ARG A 65 -11.47 -10.31 6.04
C ARG A 65 -11.51 -9.76 4.61
N PHE A 66 -10.40 -9.19 4.11
CA PHE A 66 -10.40 -8.44 2.85
C PHE A 66 -9.60 -9.07 1.70
N LEU A 67 -8.92 -10.21 1.93
CA LEU A 67 -8.13 -10.92 0.91
C LEU A 67 -8.89 -11.23 -0.39
N GLY A 68 -10.22 -11.39 -0.34
CA GLY A 68 -11.08 -11.60 -1.52
C GLY A 68 -12.00 -10.43 -1.87
N GLY A 69 -12.01 -9.37 -1.08
CA GLY A 69 -12.97 -8.26 -1.21
C GLY A 69 -12.40 -7.00 -1.86
N ILE A 70 -11.06 -6.85 -1.89
CA ILE A 70 -10.40 -5.62 -2.32
C ILE A 70 -9.25 -5.95 -3.28
N PRO A 71 -9.21 -5.30 -4.46
CA PRO A 71 -8.08 -5.42 -5.37
C PRO A 71 -6.76 -5.09 -4.66
N LEU A 72 -5.76 -5.95 -4.84
CA LEU A 72 -4.41 -5.78 -4.29
C LEU A 72 -4.29 -5.79 -2.75
N ALA A 73 -5.36 -6.14 -2.03
CA ALA A 73 -5.26 -6.36 -0.57
C ALA A 73 -4.34 -7.54 -0.25
N LYS A 74 -4.33 -8.57 -1.10
CA LYS A 74 -3.39 -9.69 -0.99
C LYS A 74 -1.94 -9.21 -1.03
N ASP A 75 -1.59 -8.38 -2.01
CA ASP A 75 -0.23 -7.87 -2.18
C ASP A 75 0.23 -7.01 -0.98
N VAL A 76 -0.67 -6.23 -0.39
CA VAL A 76 -0.40 -5.50 0.86
C VAL A 76 -0.16 -6.48 2.01
N CYS A 77 -1.05 -7.44 2.20
CA CYS A 77 -0.99 -8.39 3.30
C CYS A 77 0.21 -9.33 3.23
N GLU A 78 0.63 -9.74 2.03
CA GLU A 78 1.84 -10.56 1.84
C GLU A 78 3.12 -9.79 2.17
N LYS A 79 3.13 -8.46 1.98
CA LYS A 79 4.24 -7.59 2.41
C LYS A 79 4.30 -7.38 3.93
N LEU A 80 3.23 -7.67 4.66
CA LEU A 80 3.14 -7.56 6.13
C LEU A 80 3.53 -8.88 6.82
N GLY A 81 4.66 -9.47 6.42
CA GLY A 81 5.23 -10.64 7.10
C GLY A 81 5.73 -10.32 8.51
N ASP A 82 6.12 -11.36 9.26
CA ASP A 82 6.47 -11.24 10.69
C ASP A 82 7.54 -10.17 10.98
N ASP A 83 8.61 -10.12 10.18
CA ASP A 83 9.68 -9.10 10.34
C ASP A 83 9.18 -7.67 10.05
N ALA A 84 8.27 -7.53 9.08
CA ALA A 84 7.71 -6.22 8.72
C ALA A 84 6.77 -5.70 9.81
N VAL A 85 6.03 -6.58 10.48
CA VAL A 85 5.14 -6.21 11.60
C VAL A 85 5.94 -5.72 12.81
N GLY A 86 7.07 -6.38 13.12
CA GLY A 86 7.94 -5.94 14.22
C GLY A 86 8.55 -4.55 13.97
N GLU A 87 9.04 -4.27 12.76
CA GLU A 87 9.54 -2.94 12.39
C GLU A 87 8.42 -1.90 12.37
N LEU A 88 7.24 -2.25 11.84
CA LEU A 88 6.07 -1.40 11.86
C LEU A 88 5.62 -1.05 13.28
N TYR A 89 5.67 -2.01 14.21
CA TYR A 89 5.36 -1.76 15.62
C TYR A 89 6.32 -0.73 16.21
N LYS A 90 7.64 -0.88 15.98
CA LYS A 90 8.63 0.12 16.42
C LYS A 90 8.37 1.50 15.83
N PHE A 91 7.96 1.57 14.57
CA PHE A 91 7.56 2.82 13.93
C PHE A 91 6.34 3.45 14.62
N ILE A 92 5.29 2.67 14.88
CA ILE A 92 4.08 3.13 15.58
C ILE A 92 4.41 3.63 16.99
N LEU A 93 5.32 2.97 17.72
CA LEU A 93 5.80 3.45 19.02
C LEU A 93 6.45 4.84 18.92
N LYS A 94 7.29 5.07 17.90
CA LYS A 94 7.93 6.38 17.66
C LYS A 94 6.92 7.48 17.30
N GLU A 95 5.86 7.12 16.58
CA GLU A 95 4.76 8.01 16.18
C GLU A 95 3.70 8.21 17.29
N GLY A 96 4.02 7.83 18.54
CA GLY A 96 3.14 8.05 19.69
C GLY A 96 1.97 7.07 19.79
N LYS A 97 2.19 5.82 19.38
CA LYS A 97 1.20 4.72 19.43
C LYS A 97 -0.07 5.01 18.64
N LYS A 98 0.06 5.59 17.45
CA LYS A 98 -1.07 5.90 16.57
C LYS A 98 -0.96 5.12 15.27
N ILE A 99 -2.06 4.46 14.91
CA ILE A 99 -2.20 3.84 13.59
C ILE A 99 -2.68 4.93 12.63
N ASN A 100 -1.73 5.60 11.99
CA ASN A 100 -2.01 6.56 10.93
C ASN A 100 -1.74 5.91 9.56
N PRO A 101 -2.79 5.65 8.76
CA PRO A 101 -2.64 4.96 7.48
C PRO A 101 -1.71 5.68 6.49
N ASP A 102 -1.68 7.01 6.47
CA ASP A 102 -0.85 7.77 5.54
C ASP A 102 0.64 7.63 5.89
N SER A 103 1.00 7.74 7.16
CA SER A 103 2.41 7.64 7.58
C SER A 103 2.92 6.20 7.52
N ILE A 104 2.09 5.23 7.91
CA ILE A 104 2.43 3.81 7.84
C ILE A 104 2.68 3.38 6.38
N CYS A 105 1.78 3.73 5.45
CA CYS A 105 1.94 3.29 4.07
C CYS A 105 3.14 3.94 3.37
N LYS A 106 3.53 5.15 3.79
CA LYS A 106 4.79 5.77 3.37
C LYS A 106 6.01 5.06 3.96
N HIS A 107 5.95 4.68 5.24
CA HIS A 107 7.02 3.93 5.88
C HIS A 107 7.27 2.57 5.21
N LEU A 108 6.20 1.93 4.73
CA LEU A 108 6.24 0.65 4.03
C LEU A 108 6.57 0.75 2.53
N ASP A 109 6.86 1.94 2.01
CA ASP A 109 7.13 2.20 0.58
C ASP A 109 5.99 1.66 -0.32
N MET A 110 4.75 1.85 0.16
CA MET A 110 3.52 1.56 -0.60
C MET A 110 2.83 2.86 -1.07
N CYS A 111 3.23 3.98 -0.46
CA CYS A 111 3.01 5.38 -0.79
C CYS A 111 4.37 6.10 -0.58
#